data_AF-A0A9W9RWR7-F1
#
_entry.id   AF-A0A9W9RWR7-F1
#
_cell.length_a   1.000
_cell.length_b   1.000
_cell.length_c   1.000
_cell.angle_alpha   90.00
_cell.angle_beta   90.00
_cell.angle_gamma   90.00
#
_symmetry.space_group_name_H-M   'P 1'
#
loop_
_entity.id
_entity.type
_entity.pdbx_description
1 polymer ?
#
loop_
_entity_poly.entity_id
_entity_poly.type
_entity_poly.pdbx_seq_one_letter_code
_entity_poly.pdbx_strand_id
1 'polypeptide(L)'
;MPQTFVLKLFHLLTGNAKGADESAPRSLLQLVMASSPDLSLPPSRSSLLPSLRNMAPRLPRAKLKMIQDMISSKSLTTSEMANAAECSKRSIINISNNLRWFGNVKAPQTRVGRRRTFTPSMLEALSKIKTIG
;
A
#
# COMPACT_ATOMS: atom_id res chain seq x y z
N MET A 1 -36.49 -32.37 -0.30
CA MET A 1 -36.40 -32.56 1.17
C MET A 1 -35.68 -33.89 1.40
N PRO A 2 -34.44 -33.92 1.92
CA PRO A 2 -34.16 -33.55 3.32
C PRO A 2 -32.80 -32.84 3.52
N GLN A 3 -32.83 -31.54 3.84
CA GLN A 3 -31.65 -30.77 4.29
C GLN A 3 -31.62 -30.65 5.83
N THR A 4 -31.94 -31.74 6.54
CA THR A 4 -32.14 -31.73 8.00
C THR A 4 -31.14 -32.57 8.78
N PHE A 5 -30.01 -32.97 8.16
CA PHE A 5 -28.98 -33.78 8.82
C PHE A 5 -27.70 -33.01 9.19
N VAL A 6 -27.36 -31.93 8.50
CA VAL A 6 -26.07 -31.23 8.73
C VAL A 6 -26.13 -30.28 9.94
N LEU A 7 -27.31 -29.72 10.24
CA LEU A 7 -27.48 -28.75 11.35
C LEU A 7 -27.50 -29.40 12.74
N LYS A 8 -27.71 -30.72 12.85
CA LYS A 8 -27.71 -31.41 14.15
C LYS A 8 -26.31 -31.74 14.67
N LEU A 9 -25.28 -31.63 13.82
CA LEU A 9 -23.88 -31.87 14.21
C LEU A 9 -23.18 -30.60 14.73
N PHE A 10 -23.68 -29.40 14.40
CA PHE A 10 -23.04 -28.14 14.82
C PHE A 10 -23.47 -27.69 16.22
N HIS A 11 -24.65 -28.10 16.69
CA HIS A 11 -25.18 -27.70 18.00
C HIS A 11 -24.63 -28.50 19.19
N LEU A 12 -23.81 -29.53 18.94
CA LEU A 12 -23.20 -30.38 19.98
C LEU A 12 -21.76 -29.95 20.36
N LEU A 13 -21.18 -28.96 19.66
CA LEU A 13 -19.82 -28.47 19.90
C LEU A 13 -19.76 -27.13 20.67
N THR A 14 -20.89 -26.48 20.90
CA THR A 14 -20.97 -25.25 21.71
C THR A 14 -21.74 -25.51 23.00
N GLY A 15 -21.19 -26.42 23.82
CA GLY A 15 -21.62 -26.64 25.20
C GLY A 15 -20.95 -25.65 26.13
N ASN A 16 -21.79 -24.92 26.88
CA ASN A 16 -21.48 -23.92 27.90
C ASN A 16 -20.39 -24.30 28.90
N ALA A 17 -19.50 -23.36 29.21
CA ALA A 17 -18.79 -23.28 30.49
C ALA A 17 -19.29 -22.08 31.29
N LYS A 18 -19.54 -22.30 32.57
CA LYS A 18 -20.34 -21.53 33.50
C LYS A 18 -19.44 -21.06 34.65
N GLY A 19 -19.41 -19.74 34.91
CA GLY A 19 -19.41 -19.15 36.27
C GLY A 19 -18.10 -18.81 37.01
N ALA A 20 -18.25 -17.78 37.86
CA ALA A 20 -17.42 -17.23 38.96
C ALA A 20 -16.23 -16.33 38.53
N ASP A 21 -16.28 -14.99 38.69
CA ASP A 21 -16.25 -14.19 39.94
C ASP A 21 -14.96 -14.39 40.75
N GLU A 22 -14.02 -13.44 40.70
CA GLU A 22 -13.55 -12.77 41.92
C GLU A 22 -12.57 -11.61 41.63
N SER A 23 -12.67 -10.62 42.50
CA SER A 23 -11.97 -9.35 42.58
C SER A 23 -10.45 -9.43 42.77
N ALA A 24 -9.74 -8.42 42.23
CA ALA A 24 -8.37 -8.07 42.58
C ALA A 24 -8.18 -7.88 44.10
N PRO A 25 -6.94 -8.00 44.61
CA PRO A 25 -6.14 -6.78 44.70
C PRO A 25 -4.68 -6.92 44.27
N ARG A 26 -4.24 -5.82 43.67
CA ARG A 26 -2.87 -5.49 43.25
C ARG A 26 -1.89 -5.76 44.40
N SER A 27 -1.01 -6.74 44.21
CA SER A 27 0.07 -7.04 45.14
C SER A 27 1.06 -5.89 45.24
N LEU A 28 1.45 -5.59 46.47
CA LEU A 28 2.39 -4.59 46.99
C LEU A 28 3.84 -4.72 46.48
N LEU A 29 4.03 -4.88 45.16
CA LEU A 29 5.33 -4.76 44.48
C LEU A 29 5.37 -3.56 43.52
N GLN A 30 4.43 -2.63 43.70
CA GLN A 30 4.38 -1.37 42.97
C GLN A 30 4.60 -0.14 43.86
N LEU A 31 5.06 -0.34 45.11
CA LEU A 31 5.26 0.75 46.08
C LEU A 31 6.69 0.85 46.65
N VAL A 32 7.65 0.05 46.18
CA VAL A 32 9.06 0.19 46.56
C VAL A 32 9.87 0.35 45.28
N MET A 33 10.72 1.38 45.24
CA MET A 33 11.57 1.83 44.12
C MET A 33 10.98 2.95 43.23
N ALA A 34 10.20 3.85 43.83
CA ALA A 34 10.33 5.27 43.49
C ALA A 34 11.67 5.77 44.06
N SER A 35 12.68 5.90 43.21
CA SER A 35 13.87 6.71 43.45
C SER A 35 14.23 7.36 42.13
N SER A 36 14.20 8.69 42.16
CA SER A 36 14.14 9.62 41.03
C SER A 36 15.52 9.82 40.36
N PRO A 37 15.73 10.91 39.60
CA PRO A 37 15.92 10.88 38.15
C PRO A 37 17.36 11.26 37.76
N ASP A 38 17.92 10.73 36.66
CA ASP A 38 18.72 11.62 35.81
C ASP A 38 19.13 11.02 34.47
N LEU A 39 19.32 11.96 33.55
CA LEU A 39 20.04 11.89 32.29
C LEU A 39 19.39 11.20 31.07
N SER A 40 19.23 12.07 30.08
CA SER A 40 19.19 11.84 28.63
C SER A 40 17.83 11.52 28.02
N LEU A 41 17.10 12.63 27.78
CA LEU A 41 16.39 12.87 26.53
C LEU A 41 17.05 12.10 25.37
N PRO A 42 16.36 11.18 24.68
CA PRO A 42 16.81 10.81 23.35
C PRO A 42 16.76 12.08 22.48
N PRO A 43 17.81 12.35 21.69
CA PRO A 43 17.89 13.56 20.90
C PRO A 43 16.66 13.65 20.00
N SER A 44 16.15 14.87 19.92
CA SER A 44 15.20 15.37 18.93
C SER A 44 15.04 14.40 17.76
N ARG A 45 13.86 13.80 17.64
CA ARG A 45 13.38 13.20 16.38
C ARG A 45 13.16 14.32 15.34
N SER A 46 14.24 15.02 15.03
CA SER A 46 14.40 15.93 13.92
C SER A 46 15.18 15.21 12.82
N SER A 47 14.68 14.03 12.42
CA SER A 47 14.86 13.56 11.05
C SER A 47 13.50 13.72 10.39
N LEU A 48 13.26 14.95 9.94
CA LEU A 48 12.48 15.29 8.76
C LEU A 48 11.37 14.27 8.44
N LEU A 49 10.12 14.57 8.78
CA LEU A 49 9.03 14.18 7.89
C LEU A 49 8.98 15.23 6.79
N PRO A 50 9.69 15.05 5.65
CA PRO A 50 9.34 15.79 4.47
C PRO A 50 7.97 15.24 4.05
N SER A 51 6.97 16.03 4.40
CA SER A 51 5.75 16.20 3.64
C SER A 51 4.66 15.13 3.85
N LEU A 52 3.61 15.57 4.54
CA LEU A 52 2.21 15.28 4.20
C LEU A 52 1.89 15.76 2.75
N ARG A 53 2.68 15.34 1.75
CA ARG A 53 2.30 15.36 0.34
C ARG A 53 2.28 13.92 -0.13
N ASN A 54 1.22 13.63 -0.87
CA ASN A 54 0.90 12.38 -1.55
C ASN A 54 2.01 11.88 -2.49
N MET A 55 3.16 11.50 -1.95
CA MET A 55 4.21 10.79 -2.66
C MET A 55 4.29 9.39 -2.05
N ALA A 56 3.37 8.53 -2.47
CA ALA A 56 3.51 7.11 -2.18
C ALA A 56 4.81 6.63 -2.87
N PRO A 57 5.76 6.06 -2.11
CA PRO A 57 6.99 5.55 -2.68
C PRO A 57 6.66 4.47 -3.72
N ARG A 58 7.54 4.33 -4.72
CA ARG A 58 7.35 3.29 -5.76
C ARG A 58 7.37 1.91 -5.11
N LEU A 59 6.40 1.08 -5.48
CA LEU A 59 6.36 -0.31 -5.06
C LEU A 59 7.65 -1.04 -5.51
N PRO A 60 8.30 -1.81 -4.62
CA PRO A 60 9.44 -2.66 -4.97
C PRO A 60 9.11 -3.63 -6.10
N ARG A 61 10.10 -3.99 -6.92
CA ARG A 61 9.92 -4.91 -8.05
C ARG A 61 9.31 -6.26 -7.63
N ALA A 62 9.71 -6.78 -6.46
CA ALA A 62 9.15 -8.01 -5.91
C ALA A 62 7.63 -7.90 -5.69
N LYS A 63 7.15 -6.82 -5.05
CA LYS A 63 5.72 -6.56 -4.85
C LYS A 63 4.98 -6.38 -6.18
N LEU A 64 5.59 -5.72 -7.17
CA LEU A 64 4.99 -5.58 -8.49
C LEU A 64 4.78 -6.93 -9.20
N LYS A 65 5.74 -7.84 -9.09
CA LYS A 65 5.62 -9.18 -9.68
C LYS A 65 4.56 -10.01 -8.96
N MET A 66 4.55 -9.99 -7.63
CA MET A 66 3.49 -10.61 -6.83
C MET A 66 2.09 -10.12 -7.24
N ILE A 67 1.90 -8.81 -7.41
CA ILE A 67 0.62 -8.23 -7.87
C ILE A 67 0.27 -8.70 -9.28
N GLN A 68 1.26 -8.79 -10.19
CA GLN A 68 1.03 -9.29 -11.54
C GLN A 68 0.51 -10.74 -11.53
N ASP A 69 1.12 -11.59 -10.71
CA ASP A 69 0.72 -13.00 -10.58
C ASP A 69 -0.69 -13.13 -9.99
N MET A 70 -1.02 -12.33 -8.96
CA MET A 70 -2.38 -12.27 -8.39
C MET A 70 -3.43 -11.78 -9.39
N ILE A 71 -3.10 -10.80 -10.25
CA ILE A 71 -4.02 -10.33 -11.29
C ILE A 71 -4.22 -11.41 -12.36
N SER A 72 -3.16 -12.12 -12.74
CA SER A 72 -3.22 -13.22 -13.70
C SER A 72 -4.05 -14.40 -13.18
N SER A 73 -4.04 -14.69 -11.87
CA SER A 73 -4.83 -15.78 -11.28
C SER A 73 -6.34 -15.52 -11.30
N LYS A 74 -6.78 -14.25 -11.38
CA LYS A 74 -8.19 -13.81 -11.42
C LYS A 74 -9.07 -14.34 -10.27
N SER A 75 -8.46 -14.81 -9.19
CA SER A 75 -9.14 -15.45 -8.06
C SER A 75 -9.40 -14.50 -6.89
N LEU A 76 -8.72 -13.35 -6.86
CA LEU A 76 -8.74 -12.42 -5.73
C LEU A 76 -9.47 -11.13 -6.08
N THR A 77 -10.18 -10.58 -5.10
CA THR A 77 -10.75 -9.24 -5.19
C THR A 77 -9.66 -8.17 -5.07
N THR A 78 -9.97 -6.95 -5.52
CA THR A 78 -9.04 -5.81 -5.41
C THR A 78 -8.66 -5.47 -3.97
N SER A 79 -9.55 -5.73 -3.01
CA SER A 79 -9.28 -5.49 -1.58
C SER A 79 -8.31 -6.52 -1.00
N GLU A 80 -8.46 -7.79 -1.36
CA GLU A 80 -7.56 -8.86 -0.92
C GLU A 80 -6.15 -8.69 -1.50
N MET A 81 -6.05 -8.38 -2.80
CA MET A 81 -4.76 -8.09 -3.45
C MET A 81 -4.07 -6.87 -2.81
N ALA A 82 -4.84 -5.83 -2.48
CA ALA A 82 -4.31 -4.64 -1.83
C ALA A 82 -3.77 -4.96 -0.43
N ASN A 83 -4.49 -5.79 0.33
CA ASN A 83 -4.08 -6.23 1.66
C ASN A 83 -2.81 -7.09 1.59
N ALA A 84 -2.78 -8.10 0.72
CA ALA A 84 -1.64 -9.00 0.55
C ALA A 84 -0.35 -8.28 0.11
N ALA A 85 -0.48 -7.25 -0.73
CA ALA A 85 0.67 -6.46 -1.19
C ALA A 85 0.99 -5.25 -0.28
N GLU A 86 0.22 -5.02 0.79
CA GLU A 86 0.31 -3.85 1.67
C GLU A 86 0.31 -2.54 0.88
N CYS A 87 -0.66 -2.38 -0.02
CA CYS A 87 -0.76 -1.21 -0.88
C CYS A 87 -2.20 -0.70 -1.00
N SER A 88 -2.38 0.49 -1.57
CA SER A 88 -3.72 1.04 -1.76
C SER A 88 -4.49 0.27 -2.84
N LYS A 89 -5.82 0.18 -2.70
CA LYS A 89 -6.69 -0.35 -3.77
C LYS A 89 -6.48 0.39 -5.10
N ARG A 90 -6.18 1.70 -5.03
CA ARG A 90 -5.88 2.53 -6.20
C ARG A 90 -4.63 2.06 -6.94
N SER A 91 -3.60 1.60 -6.22
CA SER A 91 -2.39 1.03 -6.79
C SER A 91 -2.69 -0.24 -7.59
N ILE A 92 -3.51 -1.15 -7.04
CA ILE A 92 -3.94 -2.37 -7.72
C ILE A 92 -4.71 -2.04 -9.00
N ILE A 93 -5.66 -1.10 -8.94
CA ILE A 93 -6.43 -0.66 -10.11
C ILE A 93 -5.51 -0.09 -11.19
N ASN A 94 -4.54 0.76 -10.82
CA ASN A 94 -3.61 1.34 -11.77
C ASN A 94 -2.70 0.28 -12.42
N ILE A 95 -2.19 -0.68 -11.64
CA ILE A 95 -1.38 -1.78 -12.16
C ILE A 95 -2.20 -2.66 -13.11
N SER A 96 -3.44 -3.00 -12.73
CA SER A 96 -4.35 -3.76 -13.59
C SER A 96 -4.64 -3.04 -14.90
N ASN A 97 -4.89 -1.72 -14.85
CA ASN A 97 -5.06 -0.91 -16.05
C ASN A 97 -3.79 -0.89 -16.91
N ASN A 98 -2.60 -0.72 -16.31
CA ASN A 98 -1.34 -0.75 -17.06
C ASN A 98 -1.14 -2.11 -17.76
N LEU A 99 -1.42 -3.22 -17.07
CA LEU A 99 -1.35 -4.55 -17.67
C LEU A 99 -2.35 -4.71 -18.81
N ARG A 100 -3.57 -4.20 -18.66
CA ARG A 100 -4.61 -4.28 -19.70
C ARG A 100 -4.25 -3.48 -20.95
N TRP A 101 -3.68 -2.28 -20.79
CA TRP A 101 -3.40 -1.37 -21.91
C TRP A 101 -2.02 -1.56 -22.53
N PHE A 102 -1.01 -1.93 -21.73
CA PHE A 102 0.39 -1.95 -22.16
C PHE A 102 1.04 -3.33 -22.02
N GLY A 103 0.37 -4.33 -21.44
CA GLY A 103 0.94 -5.65 -21.18
C GLY A 103 2.06 -5.64 -20.12
N ASN A 104 2.26 -4.52 -19.43
CA ASN A 104 3.32 -4.34 -18.44
C ASN A 104 2.76 -3.66 -17.18
N VAL A 105 3.29 -4.03 -16.01
CA VAL A 105 2.97 -3.40 -14.73
C VAL A 105 3.30 -1.91 -14.74
N LYS A 106 4.31 -1.51 -15.51
CA LYS A 106 4.69 -0.12 -15.74
C LYS A 106 4.12 0.39 -17.06
N ALA A 107 3.45 1.53 -17.00
CA ALA A 107 3.15 2.30 -18.19
C ALA A 107 4.46 2.73 -18.88
N PRO A 108 4.48 2.78 -20.22
CA PRO A 108 5.56 3.40 -20.97
C PRO A 108 5.84 4.82 -20.47
N GLN A 109 7.09 5.25 -20.55
CA GLN A 109 7.45 6.62 -20.19
C GLN A 109 6.89 7.58 -21.25
N THR A 110 5.72 8.14 -20.98
CA THR A 110 5.14 9.18 -21.83
C THR A 110 6.00 10.43 -21.72
N ARG A 111 6.46 10.97 -22.86
CA ARG A 111 7.03 12.32 -22.89
C ARG A 111 5.93 13.28 -22.44
N VAL A 112 6.21 14.06 -21.40
CA VAL A 112 5.26 15.06 -20.91
C VAL A 112 5.03 16.12 -21.99
N GLY A 113 3.75 16.42 -22.24
CA GLY A 113 3.32 17.50 -23.12
C GLY A 113 3.20 17.16 -24.62
N ARG A 114 2.61 18.10 -25.35
CA ARG A 114 2.52 18.06 -26.81
C ARG A 114 3.93 18.16 -27.39
N ARG A 115 4.29 17.28 -28.34
CA ARG A 115 5.54 17.44 -29.09
C ARG A 115 5.52 18.82 -29.75
N ARG A 116 6.59 19.60 -29.56
CA ARG A 116 6.78 20.84 -30.33
C ARG A 116 6.94 20.45 -31.80
N THR A 117 6.01 20.90 -32.63
CA THR A 117 6.07 20.74 -34.08
C THR A 117 6.65 22.01 -34.66
N PHE A 118 7.81 21.91 -35.30
CA PHE A 118 8.34 23.01 -36.10
C PHE A 118 7.58 23.07 -37.42
N THR A 119 6.99 24.22 -37.75
CA THR A 119 6.43 24.43 -39.08
C THR A 119 7.56 24.56 -40.10
N PRO A 120 7.33 24.25 -41.40
CA PRO A 120 8.33 24.46 -42.45
C PRO A 120 8.89 25.89 -42.46
N SER A 121 8.04 26.89 -42.21
CA SER A 121 8.46 28.30 -42.09
C SER A 121 9.42 28.56 -40.93
N MET A 122 9.21 27.92 -39.78
CA MET A 122 10.15 28.02 -38.65
C MET A 122 11.49 27.34 -38.97
N LEU A 123 11.47 26.21 -39.68
CA LEU A 123 12.71 25.53 -40.10
C LEU A 123 13.50 26.39 -41.08
N GLU A 124 12.82 27.05 -42.02
CA GLU A 124 13.44 27.98 -42.94
C GLU A 124 14.04 29.19 -42.21
N ALA A 125 13.30 29.78 -41.28
CA ALA A 125 13.81 30.90 -40.46
C ALA A 125 15.04 30.50 -39.64
N LEU A 126 15.05 29.31 -39.03
CA LEU A 126 16.21 28.79 -38.29
C LEU A 126 17.41 28.54 -39.20
N SER A 127 17.19 28.06 -40.43
CA SER A 127 18.26 27.82 -41.40
C SER A 127 18.98 29.11 -41.78
N LYS A 128 18.23 30.21 -41.98
CA LYS A 128 18.75 31.52 -42.35
C LYS A 128 19.62 32.12 -41.24
N ILE A 129 19.21 31.96 -39.97
CA ILE A 129 19.97 32.45 -38.81
C ILE A 129 21.32 31.74 -38.68
N LYS A 130 21.41 30.46 -39.05
CA LYS A 130 22.65 29.67 -38.91
C LYS A 130 23.73 30.03 -39.93
N THR A 131 23.35 30.57 -41.08
CA THR A 131 24.26 30.93 -42.19
C THR A 131 24.84 32.34 -42.12
N ILE A 132 24.48 33.14 -41.11
CA ILE A 132 24.90 34.55 -40.97
C ILE A 132 26.06 34.72 -39.95
N GLY A 133 26.49 33.63 -39.30
CA GLY A 133 27.70 33.60 -38.46
C GLY A 133 28.85 32.89 -39.16
#